data_AF-A0A0A0D542-F1
#
_entry.id   AF-A0A0A0D542-F1
#
_cell.length_a   1.000
_cell.length_b   1.000
_cell.length_c   1.000
_cell.angle_alpha   90.00
_cell.angle_beta   90.00
_cell.angle_gamma   90.00
#
_symmetry.space_group_name_H-M   'P 1'
#
loop_
_entity.id
_entity.type
_entity.pdbx_description
1 polymer ?
#
loop_
_entity_poly.entity_id
_entity_poly.type
_entity_poly.pdbx_seq_one_letter_code
_entity_poly.pdbx_strand_id
1 'polypeptide(L)' 'MSKPAQIDPPEDPEIAAKRKAIKEGIASADAGKVVPYEDVRRWLLSWGTKDELPPPECP' A
#
# COMPACT_ATOMS: atom_id res chain seq x y z
N MET A 1 -13.71 -13.94 29.41
CA MET A 1 -12.81 -12.82 29.72
C MET A 1 -13.11 -11.71 28.73
N SER A 2 -13.63 -10.57 29.18
CA SER A 2 -13.96 -9.45 28.29
C SER A 2 -12.68 -8.72 27.89
N LYS A 3 -12.48 -8.55 26.59
CA LYS A 3 -11.39 -7.75 26.02
C LYS A 3 -11.51 -6.31 26.56
N PRO A 4 -10.44 -5.68 27.07
CA PRO A 4 -10.53 -4.31 27.57
C PRO A 4 -11.02 -3.38 26.47
N ALA A 5 -11.88 -2.43 26.84
CA ALA A 5 -12.35 -1.39 25.94
C ALA A 5 -11.12 -0.67 25.40
N GLN A 6 -10.98 -0.65 24.08
CA GLN A 6 -9.92 0.07 23.41
C GLN A 6 -10.15 1.56 23.70
N ILE A 7 -9.27 2.17 24.49
CA ILE A 7 -9.26 3.62 24.68
C ILE A 7 -8.67 4.16 23.40
N ASP A 8 -9.53 4.54 22.45
CA ASP A 8 -9.07 5.27 21.28
C ASP A 8 -8.54 6.62 21.80
N PRO A 9 -7.27 6.98 21.50
CA PRO A 9 -6.75 8.30 21.81
C PRO A 9 -7.67 9.36 21.18
N PRO A 10 -7.74 10.59 21.75
CA PRO A 10 -8.44 11.68 21.07
C PRO A 10 -7.97 11.78 19.62
N GLU A 11 -8.89 12.08 18.71
CA GLU A 11 -8.66 12.14 17.25
C GLU A 11 -7.58 13.18 16.93
N ASP A 12 -6.33 12.77 17.00
CA ASP A 12 -5.22 13.52 16.45
C ASP A 12 -5.50 13.66 14.94
N PRO A 13 -5.58 14.88 14.40
CA PRO A 13 -5.88 15.10 12.99
C PRO A 13 -4.87 14.40 12.07
N GLU A 14 -3.62 14.19 12.51
CA GLU A 14 -2.63 13.41 11.79
C GLU A 14 -3.02 11.93 11.71
N ILE A 15 -3.50 11.35 12.82
CA ILE A 15 -3.95 9.97 12.87
C ILE A 15 -5.22 9.78 12.03
N ALA A 16 -6.15 10.74 12.05
CA ALA A 16 -7.33 10.72 11.20
C ALA A 16 -6.96 10.77 9.71
N ALA A 17 -5.99 11.62 9.33
CA ALA A 17 -5.47 11.70 7.97
C ALA A 17 -4.80 10.39 7.52
N LYS A 18 -3.98 9.76 8.37
CA LYS A 18 -3.37 8.45 8.09
C LYS A 18 -4.42 7.36 7.87
N ARG A 19 -5.45 7.29 8.72
CA ARG A 19 -6.55 6.32 8.55
C ARG A 19 -7.30 6.53 7.24
N LYS A 20 -7.53 7.79 6.85
CA LYS A 20 -8.16 8.11 5.58
C LYS A 20 -7.31 7.63 4.40
N ALA A 21 -6.01 7.93 4.41
CA ALA A 21 -5.09 7.48 3.36
C ALA A 21 -5.02 5.94 3.24
N ILE A 22 -5.04 5.23 4.37
CA ILE A 22 -5.09 3.75 4.38
C ILE A 22 -6.38 3.24 3.73
N LYS A 23 -7.53 3.80 4.11
CA LYS A 23 -8.83 3.40 3.53
C LYS A 23 -8.88 3.66 2.02
N GLU A 24 -8.36 4.79 1.57
CA GLU A 24 -8.26 5.12 0.14
C GLU A 24 -7.35 4.13 -0.60
N GLY A 25 -6.19 3.77 -0.01
CA GLY A 25 -5.29 2.77 -0.58
C GLY A 25 -5.93 1.39 -0.73
N ILE A 26 -6.66 0.93 0.28
CA ILE A 26 -7.41 -0.33 0.22
C ILE A 26 -8.47 -0.29 -0.87
N ALA A 27 -9.29 0.77 -0.92
CA ALA A 27 -10.33 0.92 -1.94
C ALA A 27 -9.74 0.98 -3.36
N SER A 28 -8.57 1.60 -3.54
CA SER A 28 -7.84 1.62 -4.81
C SER A 28 -7.39 0.20 -5.22
N ALA A 29 -6.85 -0.57 -4.28
CA ALA A 29 -6.43 -1.94 -4.54
C ALA A 29 -7.63 -2.85 -4.88
N ASP A 30 -8.74 -2.74 -4.14
CA ASP A 30 -9.98 -3.48 -4.39
C ASP A 30 -10.59 -3.13 -5.75
N ALA A 31 -10.42 -1.90 -6.22
CA ALA A 31 -10.81 -1.45 -7.56
C ALA A 31 -9.86 -1.93 -8.68
N GLY A 32 -8.82 -2.70 -8.35
CA GLY A 32 -7.87 -3.23 -9.32
C GLY A 32 -6.78 -2.24 -9.76
N LYS A 33 -6.65 -1.08 -9.11
CA LYS A 33 -5.54 -0.14 -9.32
C LYS A 33 -4.28 -0.66 -8.62
N VAL A 34 -3.76 -1.75 -9.15
CA VAL A 34 -2.59 -2.47 -8.66
C VAL A 34 -1.67 -2.80 -9.84
N VAL A 35 -0.38 -2.93 -9.56
CA VAL A 35 0.57 -3.48 -10.53
C VAL A 35 0.57 -5.00 -10.42
N PRO A 36 0.53 -5.75 -11.53
CA PRO A 36 0.66 -7.21 -11.50
C PRO A 36 1.96 -7.66 -10.83
N TYR A 37 1.88 -8.72 -10.02
CA TYR A 37 3.03 -9.27 -9.30
C TYR A 37 4.23 -9.58 -10.21
N GLU A 38 3.98 -10.21 -11.36
CA GLU A 38 5.05 -10.61 -12.28
C GLU A 38 5.80 -9.41 -12.88
N ASP A 39 5.14 -8.27 -13.08
CA ASP A 39 5.79 -7.05 -13.55
C ASP A 39 6.73 -6.47 -12.51
N VAL A 40 6.27 -6.40 -11.24
CA VAL A 40 7.11 -5.99 -10.10
C VAL A 40 8.29 -6.94 -9.93
N ARG A 41 8.04 -8.25 -9.99
CA ARG A 41 9.09 -9.28 -9.83
C ARG A 41 10.15 -9.17 -10.92
N ARG A 42 9.73 -9.05 -12.19
CA ARG A 42 10.65 -8.94 -13.33
C ARG A 42 11.51 -7.68 -13.21
N TRP A 43 10.91 -6.57 -12.80
CA TRP A 43 11.64 -5.33 -12.52
C TRP A 43 12.68 -5.52 -11.41
N LEU A 44 12.29 -6.05 -10.25
CA LEU A 44 13.22 -6.28 -9.13
C LEU A 44 14.37 -7.23 -9.49
N LEU A 45 14.11 -8.28 -10.28
CA LEU A 45 15.14 -9.22 -10.72
C LEU A 45 16.11 -8.63 -11.75
N SER A 46 15.74 -7.53 -12.41
CA SER A 46 16.59 -6.85 -13.38
C SER A 46 17.60 -5.89 -12.75
N TRP A 47 17.40 -5.51 -11.48
CA TRP A 47 18.24 -4.55 -10.77
C TRP A 47 19.71 -5.00 -10.69
N GLY A 48 20.62 -4.08 -10.98
CA GLY A 48 22.06 -4.35 -10.94
C GLY A 48 22.56 -5.24 -12.09
N THR A 49 21.72 -5.48 -13.10
CA THR A 49 22.11 -6.17 -14.33
C THR A 49 22.28 -5.17 -15.47
N LYS A 50 22.89 -5.60 -16.57
CA LYS A 50 22.99 -4.78 -17.80
C LYS A 50 21.63 -4.51 -18.47
N ASP A 51 20.60 -5.29 -18.11
CA ASP A 51 19.26 -5.26 -18.70
C ASP A 51 18.23 -4.76 -17.67
N GLU A 52 18.62 -3.83 -16.80
CA GLU A 52 17.74 -3.25 -15.79
C GLU A 52 16.51 -2.59 -16.42
N LEU A 53 15.33 -2.92 -15.91
CA LEU A 53 14.04 -2.47 -16.42
C LEU A 53 13.56 -1.22 -15.65
N PRO A 54 12.74 -0.36 -16.27
CA PRO A 54 12.06 0.70 -15.54
C PRO A 54 11.03 0.13 -14.54
N PRO A 55 10.70 0.88 -13.48
CA PRO A 55 9.60 0.52 -12.59
C PRO A 55 8.29 0.39 -13.37
N PRO A 56 7.46 -0.62 -13.07
CA PRO A 56 6.17 -0.78 -13.71
C PRO A 56 5.19 0.32 -13.27
N GLU A 57 4.33 0.74 -14.20
CA GLU A 57 3.31 1.76 -13.95
C GLU A 57 2.01 1.13 -13.42
N CYS A 58 1.35 1.84 -12.51
CA CYS A 58 0.02 1.47 -12.03
C CYS A 58 -1.04 2.16 -12.91
N PRO A 59 -2.03 1.42 -13.44
CA PRO A 59 -3.08 1.96 -14.30
C PRO A 59 -4.05 2.92 -13.58
#